data_AF-A0A536FW92-F1
#
_entry.id   AF-A0A536FW92-F1
#
_cell.length_a   1.000
_cell.length_b   1.000
_cell.length_c   1.000
_cell.angle_alpha   90.00
_cell.angle_beta   90.00
_cell.angle_gamma   90.00
#
_symmetry.space_group_name_H-M   'P 1'
#
loop_
_entity.id
_entity.type
_entity.pdbx_description
1 polymer ?
#
loop_
_entity_poly.entity_id
_entity_poly.type
_entity_poly.pdbx_seq_one_letter_code
_entity_poly.pdbx_strand_id
1 'polypeptide(L)'
;AMPHDDSRGFTLAEVMIASMVLTIGLLAVVGMFPVGYGQVADAGRMTLAVTGARQILEDVGALPFASLSNLNGFDTTNPATLPASDPELTVARRWRYMLAGAGDGFTFTTAEQAQWGTVTPFAGRATIGVCNPGVTPPCAAPTSLTLRQAAVTVTVPGLPPSVRLTTIIARLF
;
A
#
# COMPACT_ATOMS: atom_id res chain seq x y z
N ALA A 1 -72.87 -11.83 -1.18
CA ALA A 1 -71.49 -11.35 -1.37
C ALA A 1 -70.98 -11.94 -2.69
N MET A 2 -70.88 -11.12 -3.73
CA MET A 2 -70.34 -11.53 -5.03
C MET A 2 -68.84 -11.24 -5.03
N PRO A 3 -67.97 -12.22 -5.35
CA PRO A 3 -66.56 -11.93 -5.59
C PRO A 3 -66.45 -11.24 -6.95
N HIS A 4 -65.95 -10.01 -6.97
CA HIS A 4 -65.50 -9.38 -8.20
C HIS A 4 -64.05 -9.85 -8.41
N ASP A 5 -63.87 -10.86 -9.26
CA ASP A 5 -62.55 -11.18 -9.79
C ASP A 5 -62.10 -9.99 -10.64
N ASP A 6 -61.24 -9.15 -10.06
CA ASP A 6 -60.61 -8.03 -10.74
C ASP A 6 -59.50 -8.55 -11.67
N SER A 7 -59.91 -9.31 -12.70
CA SER A 7 -59.06 -9.89 -13.73
C SER A 7 -58.81 -8.87 -14.84
N ARG A 8 -58.17 -7.75 -14.49
CA ARG A 8 -57.73 -6.73 -15.47
C ARG A 8 -56.36 -7.12 -16.01
N GLY A 9 -56.30 -7.61 -17.24
CA GLY A 9 -55.03 -7.88 -17.94
C GLY A 9 -54.25 -6.60 -18.26
N PHE A 10 -52.93 -6.70 -18.33
CA PHE A 10 -52.04 -5.58 -18.67
C PHE A 10 -52.28 -5.07 -20.09
N THR A 11 -52.27 -3.74 -20.27
CA THR A 11 -52.37 -3.14 -21.61
C THR A 11 -51.01 -3.17 -22.32
N LEU A 12 -51.00 -3.14 -23.65
CA LEU A 12 -49.75 -3.13 -24.45
C LEU A 12 -48.84 -1.95 -24.09
N ALA A 13 -49.43 -0.77 -23.84
CA ALA A 13 -48.69 0.41 -23.39
C ALA A 13 -48.02 0.19 -22.02
N GLU A 14 -48.71 -0.49 -21.10
CA GLU A 14 -48.20 -0.81 -19.76
C GLU A 14 -47.02 -1.77 -19.82
N VAL A 15 -47.08 -2.79 -20.68
CA VAL A 15 -45.97 -3.72 -20.91
C VAL A 15 -44.77 -3.00 -21.54
N MET A 16 -45.01 -2.08 -22.47
CA MET A 16 -43.94 -1.26 -23.05
C MET A 16 -43.29 -0.36 -22.01
N ILE A 17 -44.06 0.29 -21.15
CA ILE A 17 -43.53 1.12 -20.06
C ILE A 17 -42.77 0.25 -19.05
N ALA A 18 -43.31 -0.89 -18.66
CA ALA A 18 -42.68 -1.82 -17.72
C ALA A 18 -41.34 -2.33 -18.28
N SER A 19 -41.28 -2.70 -19.56
CA SER A 19 -40.03 -3.13 -20.20
C SER A 19 -38.99 -2.00 -20.30
N MET A 20 -39.41 -0.76 -20.56
CA MET A 20 -38.50 0.40 -20.54
C MET A 20 -37.94 0.69 -19.14
N VAL A 21 -38.78 0.62 -18.11
CA VAL A 21 -38.33 0.81 -16.72
C VAL A 21 -37.37 -0.32 -16.32
N LEU A 22 -37.66 -1.57 -16.72
CA LEU A 22 -36.79 -2.71 -16.48
C LEU A 22 -35.42 -2.54 -17.15
N THR A 23 -35.37 -2.09 -18.42
CA THR A 23 -34.09 -1.92 -19.13
C THR A 23 -33.25 -0.79 -18.54
N ILE A 24 -33.87 0.33 -18.14
CA ILE A 24 -33.17 1.42 -17.43
C ILE A 24 -32.64 0.92 -16.08
N GLY A 25 -33.44 0.17 -15.33
CA GLY A 25 -33.02 -0.44 -14.07
C GLY A 25 -31.83 -1.38 -14.23
N LEU A 26 -31.86 -2.25 -15.25
CA LEU A 26 -30.75 -3.15 -15.55
C LEU A 26 -29.48 -2.39 -15.94
N LEU A 27 -29.61 -1.34 -16.77
CA LEU A 27 -28.48 -0.51 -17.18
C LEU A 27 -27.84 0.21 -15.98
N ALA A 28 -28.67 0.70 -15.05
CA ALA A 28 -28.18 1.32 -13.81
C ALA A 28 -27.35 0.34 -12.96
N VAL A 29 -27.82 -0.90 -12.81
CA VAL A 29 -27.06 -1.95 -12.08
C VAL A 29 -25.76 -2.29 -12.81
N VAL A 30 -25.79 -2.44 -14.14
CA VAL A 30 -24.59 -2.72 -14.95
C VAL A 30 -23.57 -1.59 -14.82
N GLY A 31 -24.02 -0.33 -14.78
CA GLY A 31 -23.16 0.84 -14.58
C GLY A 31 -22.46 0.88 -13.22
N MET A 32 -23.00 0.20 -12.19
CA MET A 32 -22.37 0.14 -10.86
C MET A 32 -21.22 -0.87 -10.79
N PHE A 33 -21.19 -1.91 -11.63
CA PHE A 33 -20.15 -2.94 -11.55
C PHE A 33 -18.72 -2.39 -11.74
N PRO A 34 -18.42 -1.58 -12.78
CA PRO A 34 -17.06 -1.05 -12.97
C PRO A 34 -16.58 -0.20 -11.78
N VAL A 35 -17.47 0.59 -11.19
CA VAL A 35 -17.17 1.42 -10.02
C VAL A 35 -16.85 0.54 -8.81
N GLY A 36 -17.66 -0.49 -8.55
CA GLY A 36 -17.42 -1.44 -7.47
C GLY A 36 -16.10 -2.20 -7.62
N TYR A 37 -15.80 -2.71 -8.81
CA TYR A 37 -14.54 -3.42 -9.08
C TYR A 37 -13.32 -2.53 -8.90
N GLY A 38 -13.37 -1.27 -9.35
CA GLY A 38 -12.30 -0.30 -9.15
C GLY A 38 -12.01 -0.07 -7.66
N GLN A 39 -13.05 0.15 -6.85
CA GLN A 39 -12.90 0.36 -5.41
C GLN A 39 -12.30 -0.86 -4.69
N VAL A 40 -12.68 -2.09 -5.07
CA VAL A 40 -12.12 -3.32 -4.49
C VAL A 40 -10.65 -3.47 -4.86
N ALA A 41 -10.27 -3.22 -6.11
CA ALA A 41 -8.88 -3.29 -6.54
C ALA A 41 -8.02 -2.23 -5.83
N ASP A 42 -8.53 -1.01 -5.66
CA ASP A 42 -7.84 0.05 -4.94
C ASP A 42 -7.69 -0.27 -3.45
N ALA A 43 -8.73 -0.80 -2.81
CA ALA A 43 -8.67 -1.24 -1.42
C ALA A 43 -7.66 -2.39 -1.22
N GLY A 44 -7.58 -3.33 -2.17
CA GLY A 44 -6.58 -4.39 -2.17
C GLY A 44 -5.15 -3.84 -2.22
N ARG A 45 -4.89 -2.91 -3.16
CA ARG A 45 -3.58 -2.25 -3.29
C ARG A 45 -3.22 -1.41 -2.05
N MET A 46 -4.19 -0.74 -1.44
CA MET A 46 -4.01 -0.01 -0.19
C MET A 46 -3.64 -0.94 0.97
N THR A 47 -4.29 -2.11 1.06
CA THR A 47 -3.99 -3.13 2.07
C THR A 47 -2.56 -3.63 1.93
N LEU A 48 -2.10 -3.89 0.69
CA LEU A 48 -0.71 -4.27 0.42
C LEU A 48 0.27 -3.16 0.82
N ALA A 49 -0.03 -1.89 0.51
CA ALA A 49 0.80 -0.76 0.89
C ALA A 49 0.94 -0.61 2.41
N VAL A 50 -0.16 -0.76 3.17
CA VAL A 50 -0.15 -0.73 4.63
C VAL A 50 0.63 -1.90 5.21
N THR A 51 0.40 -3.12 4.69
CA THR A 51 1.13 -4.32 5.14
C THR A 51 2.63 -4.17 4.88
N GLY A 52 3.03 -3.70 3.70
CA GLY A 52 4.43 -3.42 3.38
C GLY A 52 5.04 -2.35 4.30
N ALA A 53 4.32 -1.25 4.56
CA ALA A 53 4.79 -0.21 5.48
C ALA A 53 4.99 -0.73 6.92
N ARG A 54 4.09 -1.60 7.40
CA ARG A 54 4.20 -2.24 8.72
C ARG A 54 5.39 -3.18 8.79
N GLN A 55 5.57 -4.03 7.77
CA GLN A 55 6.72 -4.94 7.70
C GLN A 55 8.05 -4.17 7.74
N ILE A 56 8.14 -3.05 7.00
CA ILE A 56 9.33 -2.20 7.02
C ILE A 56 9.55 -1.64 8.42
N LEU A 57 8.52 -1.12 9.09
CA LEU A 57 8.66 -0.60 10.45
C LEU A 57 9.06 -1.67 11.47
N GLU A 58 8.57 -2.90 11.32
CA GLU A 58 8.97 -4.03 12.16
C GLU A 58 10.44 -4.39 11.94
N ASP A 59 10.87 -4.49 10.68
CA ASP A 59 12.26 -4.74 10.31
C ASP A 59 13.17 -3.60 10.82
N VAL A 60 12.73 -2.33 10.76
CA VAL A 60 13.45 -1.19 11.34
C VAL A 60 13.60 -1.33 12.85
N GLY A 61 12.57 -1.82 13.55
CA GLY A 61 12.62 -2.08 14.99
C GLY A 61 13.59 -3.20 15.38
N ALA A 62 13.87 -4.14 14.46
CA ALA A 62 14.82 -5.21 14.67
C ALA A 62 16.29 -4.80 14.42
N LEU A 63 16.53 -3.65 13.79
CA LEU A 63 17.88 -3.17 13.50
C LEU A 63 18.55 -2.54 14.74
N PRO A 64 19.88 -2.62 14.86
CA PRO A 64 20.61 -1.94 15.93
C PRO A 64 20.30 -0.44 15.95
N PHE A 65 20.10 0.13 17.14
CA PHE A 65 19.71 1.54 17.26
C PHE A 65 20.68 2.51 16.57
N ALA A 66 21.99 2.22 16.63
CA ALA A 66 23.03 3.03 16.00
C ALA A 66 22.86 3.14 14.48
N SER A 67 22.49 2.03 13.85
CA SER A 67 22.30 1.87 12.41
C SER A 67 21.10 2.63 11.84
N LEU A 68 20.10 2.97 12.66
CA LEU A 68 18.85 3.58 12.19
C LEU A 68 19.06 4.90 11.43
N SER A 69 20.09 5.67 11.78
CA SER A 69 20.41 6.92 11.08
C SER A 69 20.86 6.71 9.63
N ASN A 70 21.41 5.53 9.31
CA ASN A 70 21.87 5.20 7.96
C ASN A 70 20.71 4.98 6.99
N LEU A 71 19.51 4.72 7.51
CA LEU A 71 18.28 4.54 6.73
C LEU A 71 17.60 5.88 6.39
N ASN A 72 18.07 7.00 6.96
CA ASN A 72 17.42 8.28 6.74
C ASN A 72 17.58 8.74 5.28
N GLY A 73 16.45 8.90 4.60
CA GLY A 73 16.41 9.30 3.19
C GLY A 73 16.53 8.11 2.22
N PHE A 74 16.47 6.86 2.70
CA PHE A 74 16.42 5.71 1.81
C PHE A 74 15.14 5.73 0.96
N ASP A 75 15.31 5.53 -0.33
CA ASP A 75 14.25 5.45 -1.33
C ASP A 75 14.43 4.18 -2.15
N THR A 76 13.41 3.33 -2.13
CA THR A 76 13.44 2.03 -2.82
C THR A 76 13.58 2.18 -4.34
N THR A 77 13.24 3.32 -4.94
CA THR A 77 13.43 3.54 -6.39
C THR A 77 14.81 4.09 -6.76
N ASN A 78 15.63 4.47 -5.77
CA ASN A 78 16.93 5.08 -6.01
C ASN A 78 18.05 4.28 -5.36
N PRO A 79 18.82 3.46 -6.12
CA PRO A 79 19.90 2.67 -5.58
C PRO A 79 21.02 3.52 -4.98
N ALA A 80 21.17 4.79 -5.36
CA ALA A 80 22.16 5.68 -4.75
C ALA A 80 21.85 6.03 -3.28
N THR A 81 20.62 5.78 -2.82
CA THR A 81 20.22 6.00 -1.42
C THR A 81 20.40 4.78 -0.53
N LEU A 82 20.86 3.65 -1.09
CA LEU A 82 21.10 2.43 -0.34
C LEU A 82 22.09 2.67 0.82
N PRO A 83 21.80 2.13 2.02
CA PRO A 83 22.77 2.09 3.11
C PRO A 83 24.06 1.39 2.67
N ALA A 84 25.21 1.88 3.14
CA ALA A 84 26.52 1.38 2.69
C ALA A 84 26.96 0.08 3.37
N SER A 85 26.27 -0.38 4.42
CA SER A 85 26.76 -1.44 5.31
C SER A 85 25.64 -2.38 5.75
N ASP A 86 26.01 -3.63 6.02
CA ASP A 86 25.14 -4.57 6.72
C ASP A 86 25.08 -4.25 8.21
N PRO A 87 23.93 -4.48 8.88
CA PRO A 87 22.72 -5.18 8.40
C PRO A 87 21.74 -4.35 7.55
N GLU A 88 21.87 -3.02 7.51
CA GLU A 88 20.88 -2.15 6.86
C GLU A 88 20.76 -2.38 5.34
N LEU A 89 21.89 -2.63 4.66
CA LEU A 89 21.93 -2.89 3.23
C LEU A 89 21.08 -4.12 2.85
N THR A 90 21.27 -5.23 3.56
CA THR A 90 20.50 -6.47 3.32
C THR A 90 19.00 -6.24 3.52
N VAL A 91 18.61 -5.55 4.58
CA VAL A 91 17.19 -5.27 4.89
C VAL A 91 16.58 -4.29 3.87
N ALA A 92 17.29 -3.23 3.49
CA ALA A 92 16.86 -2.27 2.48
C ALA A 92 16.65 -2.92 1.09
N ARG A 93 17.53 -3.84 0.71
CA ARG A 93 17.42 -4.66 -0.51
C ARG A 93 16.18 -5.56 -0.47
N ARG A 94 15.92 -6.22 0.66
CA ARG A 94 14.70 -7.03 0.87
C ARG A 94 13.44 -6.19 0.71
N TRP A 95 13.39 -4.97 1.27
CA TRP A 95 12.24 -4.08 1.11
C TRP A 95 11.99 -3.70 -0.35
N ARG A 96 13.05 -3.37 -1.11
CA ARG A 96 12.92 -3.11 -2.55
C ARG A 96 12.36 -4.31 -3.29
N TYR A 97 12.89 -5.50 -3.03
CA TYR A 97 12.40 -6.72 -3.65
C TYR A 97 10.92 -6.96 -3.33
N MET A 98 10.52 -6.76 -2.08
CA MET A 98 9.14 -6.96 -1.61
C MET A 98 8.14 -6.00 -2.27
N LEU A 99 8.49 -4.73 -2.42
CA LEU A 99 7.57 -3.70 -2.90
C LEU A 99 7.46 -3.69 -4.42
N ALA A 100 8.58 -3.76 -5.12
CA ALA A 100 8.66 -3.52 -6.55
C ALA A 100 9.54 -4.53 -7.33
N GLY A 101 10.03 -5.60 -6.68
CA GLY A 101 10.80 -6.66 -7.34
C GLY A 101 12.18 -6.19 -7.81
N ALA A 102 12.71 -6.83 -8.86
CA ALA A 102 13.91 -6.37 -9.57
C ALA A 102 13.59 -5.20 -10.51
N GLY A 103 14.51 -4.25 -10.67
CA GLY A 103 14.31 -3.05 -11.51
C GLY A 103 15.02 -1.82 -10.96
N ASP A 104 14.97 -0.69 -11.67
CA ASP A 104 15.57 0.61 -11.28
C ASP A 104 17.05 0.52 -10.85
N GLY A 105 17.84 -0.34 -11.49
CA GLY A 105 19.25 -0.55 -11.17
C GLY A 105 19.51 -1.50 -9.99
N PHE A 106 18.46 -2.05 -9.35
CA PHE A 106 18.59 -3.10 -8.35
C PHE A 106 18.66 -4.48 -9.01
N THR A 107 19.71 -5.22 -8.68
CA THR A 107 19.89 -6.64 -9.04
C THR A 107 19.93 -7.50 -7.79
N PHE A 108 19.23 -8.63 -7.81
CA PHE A 108 19.14 -9.56 -6.68
C PHE A 108 19.65 -10.93 -7.09
N THR A 109 20.49 -11.51 -6.26
CA THR A 109 20.99 -12.87 -6.45
C THR A 109 19.90 -13.91 -6.17
N THR A 110 20.06 -15.12 -6.70
CA THR A 110 19.14 -16.23 -6.42
C THR A 110 19.17 -16.65 -4.96
N ALA A 111 20.32 -16.54 -4.30
CA ALA A 111 20.48 -16.82 -2.88
C ALA A 111 19.67 -15.85 -2.00
N GLU A 112 19.75 -14.55 -2.28
CA GLU A 112 18.94 -13.52 -1.59
C GLU A 112 17.44 -13.79 -1.74
N GLN A 113 16.99 -14.06 -2.98
CA GLN A 113 15.59 -14.34 -3.25
C GLN A 113 15.11 -15.63 -2.55
N ALA A 114 15.94 -16.67 -2.50
CA ALA A 114 15.63 -17.89 -1.79
C ALA A 114 15.50 -17.67 -0.27
N GLN A 115 16.30 -16.78 0.32
CA GLN A 115 16.24 -16.42 1.74
C GLN A 115 14.98 -15.64 2.10
N TRP A 116 14.52 -14.75 1.22
CA TRP A 116 13.34 -13.92 1.48
C TRP A 116 12.02 -14.59 1.12
N GLY A 117 12.08 -15.67 0.34
CA GLY A 117 10.94 -16.41 -0.15
C GLY A 117 10.24 -15.73 -1.34
N THR A 118 9.16 -16.36 -1.80
CA THR A 118 8.39 -15.84 -2.93
C THR A 118 7.55 -14.65 -2.50
N VAL A 119 7.93 -13.46 -2.94
CA VAL A 119 7.14 -12.23 -2.73
C VAL A 119 6.53 -11.80 -4.06
N THR A 120 5.24 -11.46 -4.05
CA THR A 120 4.57 -10.86 -5.22
C THR A 120 4.66 -9.34 -5.12
N PRO A 121 5.56 -8.68 -5.87
CA PRO A 121 5.68 -7.24 -5.82
C PRO A 121 4.42 -6.58 -6.37
N PHE A 122 4.05 -5.42 -5.80
CA PHE A 122 2.84 -4.68 -6.16
C PHE A 122 3.18 -3.30 -6.77
N ALA A 123 4.41 -3.16 -7.27
CA ALA A 123 4.95 -1.92 -7.83
C ALA A 123 4.92 -0.73 -6.86
N GLY A 124 5.02 -0.98 -5.55
CA GLY A 124 5.08 0.06 -4.53
C GLY A 124 6.46 0.71 -4.44
N ARG A 125 6.49 1.97 -4.00
CA ARG A 125 7.70 2.71 -3.61
C ARG A 125 7.63 3.03 -2.14
N ALA A 126 8.70 2.78 -1.38
CA ALA A 126 8.82 3.25 -0.01
C ALA A 126 9.95 4.28 0.12
N THR A 127 9.69 5.32 0.91
CA THR A 127 10.71 6.22 1.42
C THR A 127 10.77 6.15 2.94
N ILE A 128 11.97 6.07 3.48
CA ILE A 128 12.23 5.94 4.91
C ILE A 128 12.86 7.24 5.38
N GLY A 129 12.31 7.82 6.42
CA GLY A 129 12.89 8.96 7.12
C GLY A 129 13.08 8.63 8.58
N VAL A 130 14.28 8.84 9.09
CA VAL A 130 14.60 8.64 10.50
C VAL A 130 14.99 9.99 11.07
N CYS A 131 14.14 10.53 11.93
CA CYS A 131 14.23 11.89 12.44
C CYS A 131 14.30 11.90 13.97
N ASN A 132 14.60 13.07 14.55
CA ASN A 132 14.28 13.32 15.95
C ASN A 132 12.75 13.27 16.16
N PRO A 133 12.28 12.86 17.36
CA PRO A 133 10.84 12.79 17.65
C PRO A 133 10.16 14.15 17.45
N GLY A 134 9.02 14.15 16.77
CA GLY A 134 8.25 15.34 16.45
C GLY A 134 8.64 16.02 15.12
N VAL A 135 9.67 15.52 14.43
CA VAL A 135 10.10 16.03 13.12
C VAL A 135 9.61 15.11 12.01
N THR A 136 9.05 15.69 10.95
CA THR A 136 8.58 14.94 9.77
C THR A 136 9.65 14.88 8.69
N PRO A 137 9.85 13.73 8.01
CA PRO A 137 10.76 13.66 6.86
C PRO A 137 10.24 14.49 5.67
N PRO A 138 11.14 14.96 4.78
CA PRO A 138 12.60 14.83 4.85
C PRO A 138 13.20 15.66 6.01
N CYS A 139 14.18 15.09 6.71
CA CYS A 139 14.75 15.67 7.93
C CYS A 139 16.26 15.42 8.00
N ALA A 140 16.97 16.26 8.76
CA ALA A 140 18.37 16.02 9.08
C ALA A 140 18.52 14.73 9.91
N ALA A 141 19.71 14.12 9.84
CA ALA A 141 20.02 12.92 10.61
C ALA A 141 19.74 13.14 12.12
N PRO A 142 19.20 12.12 12.82
CA PRO A 142 18.78 12.27 14.19
C PRO A 142 20.00 12.48 15.10
N THR A 143 19.93 13.50 15.96
CA THR A 143 20.98 13.83 16.93
C THR A 143 20.71 13.23 18.32
N SER A 144 19.46 12.84 18.58
CA SER A 144 19.07 12.21 19.84
C SER A 144 19.75 10.85 20.00
N LEU A 145 20.38 10.68 21.17
CA LEU A 145 21.09 9.45 21.52
C LEU A 145 20.15 8.35 21.98
N THR A 146 18.95 8.65 22.48
CA THR A 146 18.07 7.68 23.13
C THR A 146 16.74 7.45 22.41
N LEU A 147 16.31 8.42 21.59
CA LEU A 147 15.00 8.41 20.93
C LEU A 147 15.14 8.76 19.45
N ARG A 148 14.62 7.92 18.57
CA ARG A 148 14.54 8.17 17.12
C ARG A 148 13.12 7.89 16.64
N GLN A 149 12.60 8.72 15.73
CA GLN A 149 11.34 8.49 15.06
C GLN A 149 11.61 7.92 13.67
N ALA A 150 11.12 6.71 13.39
CA ALA A 150 11.15 6.13 12.06
C ALA A 150 9.80 6.36 11.38
N ALA A 151 9.84 6.90 10.17
CA ALA A 151 8.68 7.19 9.35
C ALA A 151 8.86 6.49 8.00
N VAL A 152 7.86 5.69 7.62
CA VAL A 152 7.83 4.97 6.35
C VAL A 152 6.67 5.49 5.54
N THR A 153 6.95 5.95 4.33
CA THR A 153 5.93 6.42 3.39
C THR A 153 5.92 5.50 2.18
N VAL A 154 4.83 4.75 1.99
CA VAL A 154 4.61 3.87 0.84
C VAL A 154 3.66 4.54 -0.15
N THR A 155 4.05 4.59 -1.41
CA THR A 155 3.26 5.12 -2.51
C THR A 155 3.07 4.03 -3.55
N VAL A 156 1.83 3.83 -4.02
CA VAL A 156 1.52 2.88 -5.08
C VAL A 156 1.07 3.66 -6.32
N PRO A 157 1.65 3.41 -7.50
CA PRO A 157 1.23 4.05 -8.74
C PRO A 157 -0.26 3.86 -9.00
N GLY A 158 -0.95 4.98 -9.28
CA GLY A 158 -2.39 4.99 -9.55
C GLY A 158 -3.29 4.98 -8.31
N LEU A 159 -2.76 5.11 -7.08
CA LEU A 159 -3.55 5.35 -5.86
C LEU A 159 -3.31 6.76 -5.31
N PRO A 160 -4.37 7.57 -5.07
CA PRO A 160 -4.24 8.95 -4.63
C PRO A 160 -3.87 9.20 -3.15
N PRO A 161 -4.04 8.28 -2.17
CA PRO A 161 -3.36 8.45 -0.89
C PRO A 161 -2.09 7.60 -0.80
N SER A 162 -0.97 8.23 -0.44
CA SER A 162 0.20 7.52 0.08
C SER A 162 -0.04 7.08 1.53
N VAL A 163 0.49 5.92 1.90
CA VAL A 163 0.40 5.39 3.26
C VAL A 163 1.63 5.86 4.03
N ARG A 164 1.43 6.58 5.12
CA ARG A 164 2.52 6.96 6.02
C ARG A 164 2.30 6.39 7.41
N LEU A 165 3.26 5.61 7.88
CA LEU A 165 3.30 5.09 9.24
C LEU A 165 4.52 5.64 9.97
N THR A 166 4.39 5.89 11.26
CA THR A 166 5.47 6.41 12.10
C THR A 166 5.54 5.64 13.40
N THR A 167 6.74 5.34 13.86
CA THR A 167 6.99 4.74 15.17
C THR A 167 8.12 5.48 15.90
N ILE A 168 8.13 5.39 17.22
CA ILE A 168 9.22 5.89 18.06
C ILE A 168 10.02 4.68 18.54
N ILE A 169 11.31 4.71 18.28
CA ILE A 169 12.26 3.71 18.74
C ILE A 169 13.07 4.34 19.85
N ALA A 170 13.05 3.68 21.02
CA ALA A 170 13.83 4.07 22.17
C ALA A 170 14.90 3.02 22.42
N ARG A 171 16.11 3.46 22.79
CA ARG A 171 17.07 2.59 23.45
C ARG A 171 16.99 2.83 24.96
N LEU A 172 16.78 1.77 25.72
CA LEU A 172 17.02 1.75 27.15
C LEU A 172 18.51 1.48 27.34
N PHE A 173 19.11 2.22 28.29
CA PHE A 173 20.55 2.41 28.51
C PHE A 173 21.42 1.18 28.30
#